data_AF-A0A5C6TPK8-F1
#
_entry.id   AF-A0A5C6TPK8-F1
#
_cell.length_a   1.000
_cell.length_b   1.000
_cell.length_c   1.000
_cell.angle_alpha   90.00
_cell.angle_beta   90.00
_cell.angle_gamma   90.00
#
_symmetry.space_group_name_H-M   'P 1'
#
loop_
_entity.id
_entity.type
_entity.pdbx_description
1 polymer ?
#
loop_
_entity_poly.entity_id
_entity_poly.type
_entity_poly.pdbx_seq_one_letter_code
_entity_poly.pdbx_strand_id
1 'polypeptide(L)'
;MKVRCTTQAEQDRFDIMTHSAEDNVRASIAMDELFGETASRLEEFPMLGMPGLVAGTRELIAHERYRLIYDVDTRAATVSRLSLRTWRGKLPPVR
;
A
#
# COMPACT_ATOMS: atom_id res chain seq x y z
N MET A 1 -2.31 0.85 16.99
CA MET A 1 -2.57 -0.33 16.12
C MET A 1 -1.23 -0.77 15.56
N LYS A 2 -0.93 -2.06 15.34
CA LYS A 2 0.35 -2.46 14.70
C LYS A 2 0.13 -2.71 13.21
N VAL A 3 0.89 -2.09 12.33
CA VAL A 3 0.84 -2.46 10.90
C VAL A 3 1.67 -3.72 10.68
N ARG A 4 1.10 -4.75 10.07
CA ARG A 4 1.82 -5.95 9.63
C ARG A 4 1.71 -6.10 8.13
N CYS A 5 2.82 -5.90 7.44
CA CYS A 5 2.90 -6.26 6.03
C CYS A 5 2.88 -7.78 5.91
N THR A 6 2.04 -8.30 5.01
CA THR A 6 2.16 -9.68 4.53
C THR A 6 3.34 -9.77 3.57
N THR A 7 3.94 -10.96 3.43
CA THR A 7 5.00 -11.19 2.44
C THR A 7 4.57 -10.78 1.02
N GLN A 8 3.29 -10.96 0.68
CA GLN A 8 2.73 -10.49 -0.59
C GLN A 8 2.78 -8.96 -0.71
N ALA A 9 2.47 -8.23 0.36
CA ALA A 9 2.53 -6.77 0.37
C ALA A 9 3.96 -6.24 0.22
N GLU A 10 4.93 -6.92 0.82
CA GLU A 10 6.35 -6.58 0.67
C GLU A 10 6.83 -6.82 -0.76
N GLN A 11 6.41 -7.94 -1.37
CA GLN A 11 6.72 -8.22 -2.78
C GLN A 11 6.06 -7.19 -3.70
N ASP A 12 4.76 -6.90 -3.53
CA ASP A 12 4.04 -5.90 -4.32
C ASP A 12 4.77 -4.54 -4.28
N ARG A 13 5.26 -4.14 -3.11
CA ARG A 13 6.04 -2.90 -2.91
C ARG A 13 7.38 -2.96 -3.64
N PHE A 14 8.12 -4.07 -3.53
CA PHE A 14 9.39 -4.26 -4.22
C PHE A 14 9.23 -4.21 -5.75
N ASP A 15 8.17 -4.82 -6.27
CA ASP A 15 7.90 -4.87 -7.70
C ASP A 15 7.55 -3.47 -8.26
N ILE A 16 6.74 -2.70 -7.54
CA ILE A 16 6.44 -1.30 -7.91
C ILE A 16 7.68 -0.44 -7.88
N MET A 17 8.50 -0.59 -6.83
CA MET A 17 9.74 0.17 -6.68
C MET A 17 10.69 -0.14 -7.85
N THR A 18 10.91 -1.43 -8.12
CA THR A 18 11.79 -1.87 -9.20
C THR A 18 11.30 -1.37 -10.55
N HIS A 19 10.01 -1.49 -10.85
CA HIS A 19 9.45 -1.00 -12.10
C HIS A 19 9.48 0.53 -12.22
N SER A 20 9.16 1.26 -11.15
CA SER A 20 9.18 2.73 -11.18
C SER A 20 10.61 3.26 -11.31
N ALA A 21 11.60 2.55 -10.77
CA ALA A 21 13.01 2.89 -10.87
C ALA A 21 13.55 2.77 -12.31
N GLU A 22 12.94 1.94 -13.18
CA GLU A 22 13.29 1.85 -14.60
C GLU A 22 13.06 3.19 -15.33
N ASP A 23 12.04 3.95 -14.91
CA ASP A 23 11.68 5.25 -15.51
C ASP A 23 12.25 6.42 -14.69
N ASN A 24 12.14 6.39 -13.37
CA ASN A 24 12.61 7.45 -12.48
C ASN A 24 12.91 6.95 -11.05
N VAL A 25 14.20 6.70 -10.78
CA VAL A 25 14.69 6.28 -9.46
C VAL A 25 14.29 7.22 -8.32
N ARG A 26 14.31 8.56 -8.54
CA ARG A 26 13.93 9.52 -7.50
C ARG A 26 12.45 9.43 -7.16
N ALA A 27 11.59 9.25 -8.17
CA ALA A 27 10.17 9.03 -7.95
C ALA A 27 9.93 7.72 -7.17
N SER A 28 10.73 6.68 -7.45
CA SER A 28 10.65 5.41 -6.73
C SER A 28 10.99 5.56 -5.24
N ILE A 29 12.04 6.31 -4.90
CA ILE A 29 12.43 6.55 -3.49
C ILE A 29 11.34 7.36 -2.76
N ALA A 30 10.86 8.45 -3.37
CA ALA A 30 9.81 9.27 -2.78
C ALA A 30 8.50 8.48 -2.56
N MET A 31 8.19 7.53 -3.45
CA MET A 31 7.05 6.63 -3.29
C MET A 31 7.21 5.68 -2.11
N ASP A 32 8.43 5.20 -1.87
CA ASP A 32 8.75 4.32 -0.74
C ASP A 32 8.59 5.04 0.59
N GLU A 33 9.06 6.29 0.66
CA GLU A 33 8.90 7.17 1.82
C GLU A 33 7.41 7.46 2.10
N LEU A 34 6.63 7.79 1.07
CA LEU A 34 5.18 8.01 1.18
C LEU A 34 4.45 6.77 1.70
N PHE A 35 4.88 5.58 1.29
CA PHE A 35 4.31 4.33 1.79
C PHE A 35 4.58 4.15 3.28
N GLY A 36 5.83 4.37 3.71
CA GLY A 36 6.22 4.33 5.12
C GLY A 36 5.43 5.32 5.97
N GLU A 37 5.29 6.56 5.52
CA GLU A 37 4.50 7.58 6.21
C GLU A 37 3.02 7.20 6.31
N THR A 38 2.45 6.69 5.22
CA THR A 38 1.05 6.26 5.19
C THR A 38 0.80 5.07 6.10
N ALA A 39 1.73 4.10 6.14
CA ALA A 39 1.66 2.97 7.06
C ALA A 39 1.70 3.45 8.52
N SER A 40 2.60 4.37 8.88
CA SER A 40 2.64 4.96 10.23
C SER A 40 1.31 5.63 10.59
N ARG A 41 0.68 6.36 9.67
CA ARG A 41 -0.64 6.96 9.90
C ARG A 41 -1.74 5.92 10.16
N LEU A 42 -1.64 4.73 9.56
CA LEU A 42 -2.58 3.63 9.81
C LEU A 42 -2.40 2.98 11.20
N GLU A 43 -1.24 3.15 11.85
CA GLU A 43 -1.05 2.72 13.24
C GLU A 43 -1.91 3.54 14.21
N GLU A 44 -2.08 4.83 13.93
CA GLU A 44 -2.88 5.77 14.71
C GLU A 44 -4.35 5.79 14.26
N PHE A 45 -4.57 5.80 12.94
CA PHE A 45 -5.89 5.95 12.32
C PHE A 45 -6.19 4.80 11.34
N PRO A 46 -6.41 3.57 11.83
CA PRO A 46 -6.68 2.42 10.98
C PRO A 46 -7.95 2.57 10.14
N MET A 47 -8.88 3.44 10.55
CA MET A 47 -10.14 3.70 9.84
C MET A 47 -10.04 4.84 8.82
N LEU A 48 -8.85 5.35 8.49
CA LEU A 48 -8.63 6.48 7.59
C LEU A 48 -9.02 6.21 6.12
N GLY A 49 -8.82 4.99 5.62
CA GLY A 49 -9.23 4.60 4.26
C GLY A 49 -10.74 4.61 4.03
N MET A 50 -11.17 4.57 2.78
CA MET A 50 -12.56 4.33 2.40
C MET A 50 -12.82 2.82 2.25
N PRO A 51 -14.05 2.32 2.39
CA PRO A 51 -14.36 0.94 2.03
C PRO A 51 -13.89 0.62 0.60
N GLY A 52 -13.11 -0.45 0.46
CA GLY A 52 -12.56 -0.89 -0.81
C GLY A 52 -13.58 -1.63 -1.67
N LEU A 53 -13.19 -1.91 -2.92
CA LEU A 53 -14.01 -2.72 -3.83
C LEU A 53 -14.16 -4.18 -3.36
N VAL A 54 -13.17 -4.69 -2.64
CA VAL A 54 -13.20 -6.04 -2.05
C VAL A 54 -13.78 -5.93 -0.64
N ALA A 55 -14.83 -6.69 -0.36
CA ALA A 55 -15.45 -6.72 0.97
C ALA A 55 -14.40 -7.02 2.06
N GLY A 56 -14.43 -6.25 3.14
CA GLY A 56 -13.46 -6.36 4.24
C GLY A 56 -12.14 -5.61 4.02
N THR A 57 -11.94 -5.00 2.85
CA THR A 57 -10.79 -4.13 2.57
C THR A 57 -11.17 -2.65 2.63
N ARG A 58 -10.15 -1.82 2.76
CA ARG A 58 -10.18 -0.37 2.81
C ARG A 58 -9.10 0.16 1.89
N GLU A 59 -9.37 1.27 1.22
CA GLU A 59 -8.48 1.90 0.27
C GLU A 59 -8.11 3.30 0.73
N LEU A 60 -6.82 3.60 0.78
CA LEU A 60 -6.27 4.90 1.12
C LEU A 60 -5.42 5.44 -0.04
N ILE A 61 -5.73 6.65 -0.50
CA ILE A 61 -4.97 7.30 -1.57
C ILE A 61 -3.70 7.88 -0.95
N ALA A 62 -2.54 7.24 -1.21
CA ALA A 62 -1.24 7.74 -0.76
C ALA A 62 -0.63 8.75 -1.75
N HIS A 63 -0.97 8.61 -3.04
CA HIS A 63 -0.52 9.50 -4.11
C HIS A 63 -1.55 9.51 -5.25
N GLU A 64 -1.55 10.51 -6.13
CA GLU A 64 -2.48 10.63 -7.28
C GLU A 64 -2.54 9.36 -8.14
N ARG A 65 -1.44 8.60 -8.19
CA ARG A 65 -1.30 7.38 -8.99
C ARG A 65 -1.41 6.10 -8.20
N TYR A 66 -1.41 6.15 -6.86
CA TYR A 66 -1.24 4.97 -6.02
C TYR A 66 -2.21 4.94 -4.83
N ARG A 67 -2.83 3.77 -4.65
CA ARG A 67 -3.73 3.47 -3.54
C ARG A 67 -3.19 2.33 -2.70
N LEU A 68 -3.17 2.49 -1.38
CA LEU A 68 -2.99 1.40 -0.42
C LEU A 68 -4.32 0.66 -0.26
N ILE A 69 -4.31 -0.65 -0.44
CA ILE A 69 -5.43 -1.54 -0.15
C ILE A 69 -5.08 -2.34 1.10
N TYR A 70 -5.92 -2.25 2.12
CA TYR A 70 -5.67 -2.88 3.40
C TYR A 70 -6.91 -3.36 4.13
N ASP A 71 -6.78 -4.39 4.94
CA ASP A 71 -7.83 -4.84 5.86
C ASP A 71 -7.47 -4.47 7.30
N VAL A 72 -8.48 -4.32 8.13
CA VAL A 72 -8.32 -4.03 9.56
C VAL A 72 -8.81 -5.24 10.34
N ASP A 73 -7.90 -5.96 10.96
CA ASP A 73 -8.24 -6.97 11.95
C ASP A 73 -8.39 -6.30 13.32
N THR A 74 -9.64 -6.11 13.75
CA THR A 74 -9.98 -5.52 15.04
C THR A 74 -9.63 -6.45 16.22
N ARG A 75 -9.51 -7.76 16.01
CA ARG A 75 -9.13 -8.72 17.05
C ARG A 75 -7.62 -8.73 17.27
N ALA A 76 -6.84 -8.63 16.20
CA ALA A 76 -5.39 -8.56 16.27
C ALA A 76 -4.85 -7.13 16.41
N ALA A 77 -5.72 -6.11 16.38
CA ALA A 77 -5.35 -4.70 16.30
C ALA A 77 -4.28 -4.45 15.22
N THR A 78 -4.48 -5.08 14.06
CA THR A 78 -3.47 -5.20 13.01
C THR A 78 -4.02 -4.80 11.64
N VAL A 79 -3.19 -4.15 10.82
CA VAL A 79 -3.43 -3.99 9.38
C VAL A 79 -2.69 -5.13 8.67
N SER A 80 -3.39 -5.99 7.91
CA SER A 80 -2.86 -7.32 7.51
C SER A 80 -2.40 -7.40 6.05
N ARG A 81 -3.12 -6.76 5.13
CA ARG A 81 -2.76 -6.69 3.71
C ARG A 81 -2.41 -5.25 3.36
N LEU A 82 -1.36 -5.04 2.59
CA LEU A 82 -0.97 -3.71 2.14
C LEU A 82 -0.57 -3.78 0.68
N SER A 83 -1.55 -3.81 -0.20
CA SER A 83 -1.29 -3.88 -1.65
C SER A 83 -1.38 -2.49 -2.24
N LEU A 84 -0.36 -2.07 -2.96
CA LEU A 84 -0.38 -0.83 -3.73
C LEU A 84 -1.02 -1.09 -5.09
N ARG A 85 -2.03 -0.31 -5.45
CA ARG A 85 -2.66 -0.35 -6.77
C ARG A 85 -2.44 0.96 -7.50
N THR A 86 -1.93 0.86 -8.72
CA THR A 86 -1.84 2.00 -9.64
C THR A 86 -3.22 2.32 -10.22
N TRP A 87 -3.48 3.58 -10.57
CA TRP A 87 -4.73 3.99 -11.22
C TRP A 87 -5.03 3.25 -12.54
N ARG A 88 -4.02 2.60 -13.17
CA ARG A 88 -4.18 1.78 -14.38
C ARG A 88 -4.71 0.37 -14.11
N GLY A 89 -5.02 0.03 -12.85
CA GLY A 89 -5.81 -1.15 -12.50
C GLY A 89 -5.05 -2.48 -12.36
N LYS A 90 -3.78 -2.56 -12.78
CA LYS A 90 -2.89 -3.70 -12.55
C LYS A 90 -1.48 -3.23 -12.16
N LEU A 91 -0.85 -3.98 -11.26
CA LEU A 91 0.59 -3.90 -11.05
C LEU A 91 1.28 -4.16 -12.39
N PRO A 92 2.36 -3.44 -12.73
CA PRO A 92 3.19 -3.79 -13.88
C PRO A 92 3.64 -5.25 -13.73
N PRO A 93 3.68 -6.05 -14.80
CA PRO A 93 4.14 -7.42 -14.71
C PRO A 93 5.58 -7.41 -14.21
N VAL A 94 5.82 -8.08 -13.08
CA VAL A 94 7.15 -8.38 -12.56
C VAL A 94 7.83 -9.26 -13.60
N ARG A 95 8.93 -8.82 -14.19
CA ARG A 95 9.74 -9.62 -15.11
C ARG A 95 10.65 -10.57 -14.36
#